data_AF-A0A1W1BXQ4-F1
#
_entry.id   AF-A0A1W1BXQ4-F1
#
_cell.length_a   1.000
_cell.length_b   1.000
_cell.length_c   1.000
_cell.angle_alpha   90.00
_cell.angle_beta   90.00
_cell.angle_gamma   90.00
#
_symmetry.space_group_name_H-M   'P 1'
#
loop_
_entity.id
_entity.type
_entity.pdbx_description
1 polymer ?
#
loop_
_entity_poly.entity_id
_entity_poly.type
_entity_poly.pdbx_seq_one_letter_code
_entity_poly.pdbx_strand_id
1 'polypeptide(L)'
;MSEQKDTVKEELYYDQRSVALRTTQGIYFVNEHDKMSMLDLLFDVEVKMPTVMVVKSKKKADALAVFLASKGFTARAVHGNHREVQQKEVAEAFSLGTLDILITTDMILKTLDLENIKLLFSYDLPDDVQTYYNRLALMKEEGVGIALVSVEDEFYLENIEVNMKAEIEEKVLEGFVASALPSSKNKAKKDRRKKPRHKKSKGKREDDAY
;
A
#
# COMPACT_ATOMS: atom_id res chain seq x y z
N MET A 1 38.25 13.83 -27.62
CA MET A 1 38.17 12.59 -26.81
C MET A 1 37.21 12.87 -25.67
N SER A 2 36.36 11.90 -25.39
CA SER A 2 35.04 12.00 -24.78
C SER A 2 35.01 12.62 -23.38
N GLU A 3 34.10 13.58 -23.17
CA GLU A 3 33.65 14.02 -21.84
C GLU A 3 32.97 12.85 -21.13
N GLN A 4 33.57 12.38 -20.04
CA GLN A 4 32.88 11.55 -19.06
C GLN A 4 31.85 12.44 -18.36
N LYS A 5 30.57 12.21 -18.65
CA LYS A 5 29.49 12.68 -17.78
C LYS A 5 29.55 11.85 -16.51
N ASP A 6 30.08 12.44 -15.44
CA ASP A 6 29.86 11.96 -14.09
C ASP A 6 28.35 11.91 -13.84
N THR A 7 27.78 10.71 -13.90
CA THR A 7 26.43 10.47 -13.40
C THR A 7 26.50 10.59 -11.89
N VAL A 8 26.14 11.76 -11.38
CA VAL A 8 25.84 11.97 -9.96
C VAL A 8 24.72 10.98 -9.61
N LYS A 9 25.06 9.93 -8.85
CA LYS A 9 24.05 9.13 -8.16
C LYS A 9 23.32 10.10 -7.24
N GLU A 10 22.06 10.43 -7.54
CA GLU A 10 21.20 11.13 -6.59
C GLU A 10 21.21 10.33 -5.29
N GLU A 11 21.74 10.92 -4.22
CA GLU A 11 21.59 10.36 -2.89
C GLU A 11 20.07 10.32 -2.59
N LEU A 12 19.50 9.12 -2.63
CA LEU A 12 18.11 8.90 -2.25
C LEU A 12 17.92 9.33 -0.80
N TYR A 13 17.34 10.52 -0.60
CA TYR A 13 16.96 10.97 0.74
C TYR A 13 15.85 10.06 1.30
N TYR A 14 16.07 9.55 2.50
CA TYR A 14 15.14 8.70 3.24
C TYR A 14 14.35 9.50 4.29
N ASP A 15 13.88 10.69 3.94
CA ASP A 15 12.87 11.37 4.75
C ASP A 15 11.45 11.03 4.24
N GLN A 16 10.45 11.26 5.09
CA GLN A 16 9.05 10.93 4.81
C GLN A 16 8.54 11.50 3.49
N ARG A 17 8.95 12.72 3.15
CA ARG A 17 8.50 13.40 1.95
C ARG A 17 9.22 12.85 0.72
N SER A 18 10.51 12.57 0.79
CA SER A 18 11.27 12.01 -0.34
C SER A 18 10.80 10.60 -0.71
N VAL A 19 10.48 9.76 0.28
CA VAL A 19 9.85 8.43 0.03
C VAL A 19 8.49 8.58 -0.65
N ALA A 20 7.66 9.53 -0.18
CA ALA A 20 6.36 9.80 -0.77
C ALA A 20 6.46 10.24 -2.23
N LEU A 21 7.40 11.12 -2.55
CA LEU A 21 7.52 11.73 -3.88
C LEU A 21 8.14 10.80 -4.92
N ARG A 22 9.06 9.92 -4.52
CA ARG A 22 9.72 8.99 -5.47
C ARG A 22 8.88 7.75 -5.79
N THR A 23 7.90 7.43 -4.95
CA THR A 23 7.10 6.21 -5.09
C THR A 23 5.77 6.54 -5.75
N THR A 24 5.46 5.89 -6.87
CA THR A 24 4.13 6.00 -7.46
C THR A 24 3.14 5.28 -6.55
N GLN A 25 2.14 6.00 -6.04
CA GLN A 25 1.19 5.46 -5.07
C GLN A 25 -0.24 5.51 -5.61
N GLY A 26 -1.03 4.48 -5.30
CA GLY A 26 -2.46 4.46 -5.60
C GLY A 26 -3.25 3.75 -4.52
N ILE A 27 -4.48 4.19 -4.30
CA ILE A 27 -5.41 3.54 -3.39
C ILE A 27 -6.66 3.06 -4.11
N TYR A 28 -7.23 1.97 -3.63
CA TYR A 28 -8.56 1.50 -4.01
C TYR A 28 -9.46 1.51 -2.78
N PHE A 29 -10.56 2.25 -2.84
CA PHE A 29 -11.60 2.16 -1.82
C PHE A 29 -12.41 0.88 -2.00
N VAL A 30 -12.56 0.11 -0.94
CA VAL A 30 -13.23 -1.19 -0.96
C VAL A 30 -13.72 -1.55 0.43
N ASN A 31 -14.91 -2.15 0.55
CA ASN A 31 -15.38 -2.65 1.84
C ASN A 31 -14.47 -3.79 2.34
N GLU A 32 -14.30 -3.93 3.65
CA GLU A 32 -13.41 -4.95 4.22
C GLU A 32 -13.72 -6.37 3.73
N HIS A 33 -15.00 -6.73 3.63
CA HIS A 33 -15.42 -8.05 3.15
C HIS A 33 -15.25 -8.24 1.63
N ASP A 34 -15.13 -7.15 0.86
CA ASP A 34 -14.92 -7.20 -0.59
C ASP A 34 -13.43 -7.14 -0.98
N LYS A 35 -12.51 -6.92 -0.02
CA LYS A 35 -11.06 -6.82 -0.29
C LYS A 35 -10.49 -8.04 -1.02
N MET A 36 -10.99 -9.25 -0.72
CA MET A 36 -10.54 -10.47 -1.39
C MET A 36 -10.98 -10.52 -2.85
N SER A 37 -12.21 -10.11 -3.15
CA SER A 37 -12.71 -10.00 -4.53
C SER A 37 -11.99 -8.92 -5.33
N MET A 38 -11.67 -7.80 -4.68
CA MET A 38 -10.85 -6.73 -5.27
C MET A 38 -9.44 -7.24 -5.59
N LEU A 39 -8.84 -7.98 -4.66
CA LEU A 39 -7.53 -8.59 -4.86
C LEU A 39 -7.54 -9.56 -6.05
N ASP A 40 -8.58 -10.40 -6.14
CA ASP A 40 -8.73 -11.34 -7.26
C ASP A 40 -8.67 -10.61 -8.60
N LEU A 41 -9.49 -9.58 -8.76
CA LEU A 41 -9.56 -8.81 -10.00
C LEU A 41 -8.27 -8.02 -10.27
N LEU A 42 -7.59 -7.49 -9.25
CA LEU A 42 -6.32 -6.78 -9.42
C LEU A 42 -5.20 -7.69 -9.91
N PHE A 43 -5.19 -8.94 -9.48
CA PHE A 43 -4.15 -9.91 -9.84
C PHE A 43 -4.52 -10.73 -11.10
N ASP A 44 -5.78 -10.73 -11.53
CA ASP A 44 -6.22 -11.34 -12.80
C ASP A 44 -5.66 -10.59 -14.02
N VAL A 45 -5.37 -9.29 -13.89
CA VAL A 45 -4.79 -8.45 -14.95
C VAL A 45 -3.27 -8.68 -15.08
N GLU A 46 -2.81 -9.92 -15.28
CA GLU A 46 -1.41 -10.33 -15.63
C GLU A 46 -0.24 -9.47 -15.09
N VAL A 47 -0.34 -8.92 -13.88
CA VAL A 47 0.76 -8.18 -13.25
C VAL A 47 1.64 -9.18 -12.53
N LYS A 48 2.57 -9.82 -13.25
CA LYS A 48 3.66 -10.60 -12.64
C LYS A 48 4.80 -9.68 -12.20
N MET A 49 4.50 -8.78 -11.27
CA MET A 49 5.52 -7.98 -10.59
C MET A 49 5.88 -8.65 -9.26
N PRO A 50 7.18 -8.73 -8.90
CA PRO A 50 7.60 -9.13 -7.56
C PRO A 50 6.90 -8.28 -6.50
N THR A 51 6.00 -8.92 -5.77
CA THR A 51 5.05 -8.25 -4.87
C THR A 51 5.28 -8.61 -3.42
N VAL A 52 5.45 -7.60 -2.58
CA VAL A 52 5.34 -7.75 -1.13
C VAL A 52 3.96 -7.28 -0.69
N MET A 53 3.17 -8.19 -0.15
CA MET A 53 1.84 -7.91 0.38
C MET A 53 1.87 -7.83 1.91
N VAL A 54 1.31 -6.77 2.47
CA VAL A 54 1.32 -6.53 3.93
C VAL A 54 -0.10 -6.58 4.50
N VAL A 55 -0.27 -7.36 5.56
CA VAL A 55 -1.53 -7.56 6.29
C VAL A 55 -1.34 -7.36 7.80
N LYS A 56 -2.43 -7.06 8.52
CA LYS A 56 -2.42 -6.90 9.98
C LYS A 56 -2.38 -8.23 10.74
N SER A 57 -2.91 -9.32 10.17
CA SER A 57 -3.06 -10.59 10.88
C SER A 57 -2.37 -11.77 10.19
N LYS A 58 -1.77 -12.65 11.01
CA LYS A 58 -1.11 -13.89 10.57
C LYS A 58 -2.07 -14.81 9.81
N LYS A 59 -3.28 -15.00 10.34
CA LYS A 59 -4.33 -15.82 9.73
C LYS A 59 -4.72 -15.32 8.33
N LYS A 60 -4.82 -13.99 8.15
CA LYS A 60 -5.11 -13.40 6.84
C LYS A 60 -3.94 -13.61 5.88
N ALA A 61 -2.70 -13.52 6.35
CA ALA A 61 -1.52 -13.81 5.51
C ALA A 61 -1.57 -15.23 4.94
N ASP A 62 -1.82 -16.23 5.79
CA ASP A 62 -1.93 -17.63 5.37
C ASP A 62 -3.09 -17.86 4.39
N ALA A 63 -4.26 -17.28 4.68
CA ALA A 63 -5.44 -17.41 3.82
C ALA A 63 -5.20 -16.81 2.43
N LEU A 64 -4.55 -15.65 2.35
CA LEU A 64 -4.22 -14.99 1.08
C LEU A 64 -3.14 -15.76 0.31
N ALA A 65 -2.17 -16.38 1.00
CA ALA A 65 -1.16 -17.20 0.34
C ALA A 65 -1.78 -18.41 -0.34
N VAL A 66 -2.70 -19.10 0.35
CA VAL A 66 -3.46 -20.23 -0.23
C VAL A 66 -4.31 -19.77 -1.40
N PHE A 67 -5.00 -18.64 -1.26
CA PHE A 67 -5.84 -18.08 -2.32
C PHE A 67 -5.01 -17.76 -3.58
N LEU A 68 -3.92 -17.01 -3.45
CA LEU A 68 -3.07 -16.63 -4.59
C LEU A 68 -2.36 -17.84 -5.20
N ALA A 69 -1.96 -18.82 -4.40
CA ALA A 69 -1.44 -20.08 -4.92
C ALA A 69 -2.48 -20.83 -5.76
N SER A 70 -3.76 -20.82 -5.36
CA SER A 70 -4.85 -21.42 -6.17
C SER A 70 -5.09 -20.70 -7.50
N LYS A 71 -4.64 -19.44 -7.61
CA LYS A 71 -4.68 -18.62 -8.83
C LYS A 71 -3.43 -18.76 -9.71
N GLY A 72 -2.49 -19.62 -9.32
CA GLY A 72 -1.29 -19.92 -10.11
C GLY A 72 -0.08 -19.04 -9.81
N PHE A 73 -0.13 -18.20 -8.77
CA PHE A 73 1.02 -17.45 -8.30
C PHE A 73 1.90 -18.28 -7.37
N THR A 74 3.21 -18.11 -7.44
CA THR A 74 4.09 -18.58 -6.36
C THR A 74 3.98 -17.61 -5.18
N ALA A 75 3.11 -17.93 -4.22
CA ALA A 75 2.81 -17.09 -3.07
C ALA A 75 3.14 -17.78 -1.74
N ARG A 76 3.81 -17.09 -0.82
CA ARG A 76 4.12 -17.60 0.52
C ARG A 76 3.88 -16.56 1.61
N ALA A 77 3.28 -17.00 2.71
CA ALA A 77 3.15 -16.20 3.92
C ALA A 77 4.39 -16.34 4.81
N VAL A 78 4.80 -15.25 5.44
CA VAL A 78 5.87 -15.19 6.43
C VAL A 78 5.45 -14.27 7.57
N HIS A 79 5.56 -14.73 8.80
CA HIS A 79 5.02 -14.02 9.98
C HIS A 79 5.59 -14.63 11.26
N GLY A 80 5.35 -14.02 12.42
CA GLY A 80 6.02 -14.38 13.68
C GLY A 80 5.79 -15.80 14.25
N ASN A 81 4.96 -16.65 13.64
CA ASN A 81 4.92 -18.08 13.97
C ASN A 81 5.95 -18.92 13.18
N HIS A 82 6.60 -18.34 12.18
CA HIS A 82 7.66 -18.96 11.40
C HIS A 82 9.02 -18.72 12.06
N ARG A 83 9.89 -19.73 12.05
CA ARG A 83 11.27 -19.61 12.56
C ARG A 83 12.07 -18.67 11.67
N GLU A 84 13.07 -17.98 12.24
CA GLU A 84 13.95 -17.06 11.49
C GLU A 84 14.55 -17.69 10.24
N VAL A 85 14.96 -18.96 10.30
CA VAL A 85 15.47 -19.71 9.15
C VAL A 85 14.44 -19.76 8.01
N GLN A 86 13.18 -20.04 8.33
CA GLN A 86 12.09 -20.06 7.33
C GLN A 86 11.80 -18.66 6.79
N GLN A 87 11.90 -17.63 7.63
CA GLN A 87 11.73 -16.25 7.21
C GLN A 87 12.81 -15.85 6.19
N LYS A 88 14.07 -16.23 6.46
CA LYS A 88 15.20 -16.00 5.57
C LYS A 88 15.05 -16.75 4.24
N GLU A 89 14.68 -18.03 4.28
CA GLU A 89 14.45 -18.83 3.07
C GLU A 89 13.37 -18.21 2.16
N VAL A 90 12.28 -17.70 2.74
CA VAL A 90 11.21 -17.04 1.98
C VAL A 90 11.69 -15.71 1.38
N ALA A 91 12.43 -14.92 2.16
CA ALA A 91 13.01 -13.66 1.69
C ALA A 91 14.03 -13.89 0.56
N GLU A 92 14.91 -14.88 0.69
CA GLU A 92 15.86 -15.27 -0.34
C GLU A 92 15.13 -15.71 -1.62
N ALA A 93 14.12 -16.57 -1.51
CA ALA A 93 13.33 -17.01 -2.66
C ALA A 93 12.65 -15.84 -3.40
N PHE A 94 12.14 -14.85 -2.66
CA PHE A 94 11.58 -13.62 -3.21
C PHE A 94 12.63 -12.77 -3.93
N SER A 95 13.76 -12.48 -3.27
CA SER A 95 14.83 -11.66 -3.84
C SER A 95 15.46 -12.30 -5.09
N LEU A 96 15.47 -13.64 -5.17
CA LEU A 96 15.90 -14.40 -6.35
C LEU A 96 14.86 -14.46 -7.48
N GLY A 97 13.64 -13.97 -7.26
CA GLY A 97 12.54 -13.99 -8.25
C GLY A 97 11.91 -15.38 -8.45
N THR A 98 12.15 -16.32 -7.53
CA THR A 98 11.49 -17.65 -7.55
C THR A 98 10.16 -17.67 -6.79
N LEU A 99 9.85 -16.57 -6.10
CA LEU A 99 8.58 -16.32 -5.43
C LEU A 99 8.00 -15.00 -5.96
N ASP A 100 6.82 -15.07 -6.58
CA ASP A 100 6.10 -13.92 -7.14
C ASP A 100 5.59 -13.00 -6.02
N ILE A 101 5.04 -13.60 -4.95
CA ILE A 101 4.34 -12.88 -3.90
C ILE A 101 4.79 -13.33 -2.50
N LEU A 102 5.35 -12.40 -1.74
CA LEU A 102 5.63 -12.57 -0.31
C LEU A 102 4.55 -11.85 0.51
N ILE A 103 3.86 -12.56 1.37
CA ILE A 103 2.78 -12.01 2.21
C ILE A 103 3.26 -11.97 3.66
N THR A 104 3.20 -10.82 4.32
CA THR A 104 3.79 -10.65 5.67
C THR A 104 3.02 -9.68 6.55
N THR A 105 3.40 -9.63 7.83
CA THR A 105 2.93 -8.61 8.78
C THR A 105 4.00 -7.54 9.00
N ASP A 106 3.61 -6.34 9.42
CA ASP A 106 4.55 -5.24 9.69
C ASP A 106 5.69 -5.60 10.65
N MET A 107 5.40 -6.45 11.63
CA MET A 107 6.38 -6.92 12.60
C MET A 107 7.52 -7.69 11.94
N ILE A 108 7.20 -8.56 10.98
CA ILE A 108 8.19 -9.39 10.29
C ILE A 108 8.76 -8.67 9.07
N LEU A 109 7.97 -7.86 8.37
CA LEU A 109 8.44 -7.10 7.22
C LEU A 109 9.73 -6.32 7.54
N LYS A 110 9.83 -5.72 8.73
CA LYS A 110 11.01 -4.96 9.19
C LYS A 110 12.25 -5.83 9.44
N THR A 111 12.08 -7.13 9.62
CA THR A 111 13.17 -8.07 9.91
C THR A 111 13.66 -8.79 8.67
N LEU A 112 12.90 -8.74 7.56
CA LEU A 112 13.27 -9.38 6.30
C LEU A 112 14.24 -8.49 5.52
N ASP A 113 15.30 -9.11 5.01
CA ASP A 113 16.15 -8.48 4.01
C ASP A 113 15.60 -8.78 2.62
N LEU A 114 14.84 -7.83 2.08
CA LEU A 114 14.17 -7.94 0.79
C LEU A 114 14.81 -7.02 -0.23
N GLU A 115 15.00 -7.56 -1.43
CA GLU A 115 15.46 -6.82 -2.60
C GLU A 115 14.43 -6.93 -3.73
N ASN A 116 14.57 -6.10 -4.76
CA ASN A 116 13.78 -6.19 -6.00
C ASN A 116 12.26 -6.06 -5.83
N ILE A 117 11.79 -5.36 -4.79
CA ILE A 117 10.36 -5.07 -4.59
C ILE A 117 9.87 -4.14 -5.69
N LYS A 118 9.00 -4.63 -6.59
CA LYS A 118 8.39 -3.80 -7.66
C LYS A 118 6.98 -3.33 -7.31
N LEU A 119 6.25 -4.11 -6.52
CA LEU A 119 4.94 -3.76 -5.99
C LEU A 119 4.92 -3.97 -4.47
N LEU A 120 4.61 -2.92 -3.73
CA LEU A 120 4.25 -3.01 -2.32
C LEU A 120 2.74 -2.89 -2.18
N PHE A 121 2.08 -3.99 -1.83
CA PHE A 121 0.63 -4.08 -1.72
C PHE A 121 0.19 -4.09 -0.25
N SER A 122 -0.29 -2.94 0.24
CA SER A 122 -0.92 -2.83 1.55
C SER A 122 -2.37 -3.33 1.47
N TYR A 123 -2.58 -4.63 1.68
CA TYR A 123 -3.92 -5.21 1.74
C TYR A 123 -4.70 -4.65 2.94
N ASP A 124 -4.01 -4.47 4.06
CA ASP A 124 -4.52 -3.72 5.21
C ASP A 124 -3.74 -2.41 5.34
N LEU A 125 -4.43 -1.26 5.27
CA LEU A 125 -3.83 0.05 5.52
C LEU A 125 -3.32 0.12 6.98
N PRO A 126 -2.10 0.60 7.24
CA PRO A 126 -1.62 0.74 8.61
C PRO A 126 -2.34 1.87 9.35
N ASP A 127 -2.37 1.76 10.68
CA ASP A 127 -3.12 2.70 11.55
C ASP A 127 -2.33 4.00 11.85
N ASP A 128 -1.08 4.08 11.38
CA ASP A 128 -0.20 5.20 11.63
C ASP A 128 0.73 5.52 10.45
N VAL A 129 1.13 6.79 10.38
CA VAL A 129 1.95 7.36 9.31
C VAL A 129 3.35 6.75 9.27
N GLN A 130 3.95 6.47 10.44
CA GLN A 130 5.31 5.96 10.51
C GLN A 130 5.39 4.54 9.94
N THR A 131 4.38 3.70 10.21
CA THR A 131 4.27 2.37 9.63
C THR A 131 4.06 2.43 8.13
N TYR A 132 3.19 3.31 7.63
CA TYR A 132 3.02 3.51 6.18
C TYR A 132 4.32 3.94 5.50
N TYR A 133 5.03 4.89 6.10
CA TYR A 133 6.34 5.32 5.62
C TYR A 133 7.35 4.17 5.60
N ASN A 134 7.47 3.41 6.69
CA ASN A 134 8.42 2.30 6.81
C ASN A 134 8.16 1.22 5.75
N ARG A 135 6.89 0.98 5.42
CA ARG A 135 6.50 0.09 4.32
C ARG A 135 7.08 0.60 3.00
N LEU A 136 6.80 1.84 2.62
CA LEU A 136 7.28 2.42 1.36
C LEU A 136 8.82 2.50 1.29
N ALA A 137 9.48 2.79 2.42
CA ALA A 137 10.93 2.94 2.48
C ALA A 137 11.70 1.65 2.15
N LEU A 138 11.07 0.47 2.23
CA LEU A 138 11.67 -0.81 1.81
C LEU A 138 11.89 -0.90 0.29
N MET A 139 11.13 -0.13 -0.49
CA MET A 139 11.40 0.03 -1.92
C MET A 139 12.60 0.98 -2.10
N LYS A 140 13.78 0.37 -2.26
CA LYS A 140 15.06 1.04 -2.50
C LYS A 140 15.16 1.62 -3.92
N GLU A 141 14.41 1.06 -4.87
CA GLU A 141 14.35 1.46 -6.29
C GLU A 141 12.96 2.02 -6.65
N GLU A 142 12.78 2.46 -7.90
CA GLU A 142 11.46 2.78 -8.44
C GLU A 142 10.51 1.57 -8.36
N GLY A 143 9.32 1.82 -7.80
CA GLY A 143 8.29 0.83 -7.59
C GLY A 143 6.92 1.47 -7.37
N VAL A 144 5.90 0.64 -7.25
CA VAL A 144 4.52 1.08 -7.04
C VAL A 144 4.03 0.67 -5.67
N GLY A 145 3.48 1.62 -4.91
CA GLY A 145 2.74 1.36 -3.68
C GLY A 145 1.24 1.31 -3.98
N ILE A 146 0.57 0.20 -3.68
CA ILE A 146 -0.89 0.10 -3.76
C ILE A 146 -1.44 -0.19 -2.36
N ALA A 147 -2.55 0.46 -1.99
CA ALA A 147 -3.26 0.16 -0.75
C ALA A 147 -4.76 -0.04 -0.97
N LEU A 148 -5.34 -0.98 -0.24
CA LEU A 148 -6.79 -1.11 -0.10
C LEU A 148 -7.26 -0.33 1.12
N VAL A 149 -8.29 0.50 0.95
CA VAL A 149 -8.81 1.39 1.99
C VAL A 149 -10.28 1.08 2.23
N SER A 150 -10.59 0.60 3.43
CA SER A 150 -11.98 0.45 3.89
C SER A 150 -12.55 1.74 4.44
N VAL A 151 -13.85 1.74 4.74
CA VAL A 151 -14.53 2.90 5.36
C VAL A 151 -13.91 3.21 6.72
N GLU A 152 -13.51 2.17 7.46
CA GLU A 152 -12.83 2.28 8.75
C GLU A 152 -11.41 2.83 8.61
N ASP A 153 -10.76 2.59 7.47
CA ASP A 153 -9.39 3.03 7.18
C ASP A 153 -9.32 4.51 6.70
N GLU A 154 -10.43 5.15 6.34
CA GLU A 154 -10.48 6.52 5.81
C GLU A 154 -9.78 7.53 6.72
N PHE A 155 -9.99 7.43 8.04
CA PHE A 155 -9.34 8.31 9.02
C PHE A 155 -7.81 8.15 9.03
N TYR A 156 -7.30 6.93 8.89
CA TYR A 156 -5.87 6.68 8.85
C TYR A 156 -5.26 7.20 7.54
N LEU A 157 -5.95 7.01 6.42
CA LEU A 157 -5.55 7.56 5.13
C LEU A 157 -5.41 9.09 5.19
N GLU A 158 -6.41 9.79 5.73
CA GLU A 158 -6.35 11.26 5.85
C GLU A 158 -5.13 11.70 6.67
N ASN A 159 -4.85 11.03 7.79
CA ASN A 159 -3.67 11.32 8.60
C ASN A 159 -2.35 11.06 7.84
N ILE A 160 -2.28 9.97 7.06
CA ILE A 160 -1.13 9.64 6.22
C ILE A 160 -0.89 10.75 5.18
N GLU A 161 -1.90 11.14 4.41
CA GLU A 161 -1.80 12.15 3.36
C GLU A 161 -1.37 13.52 3.92
N VAL A 162 -1.95 13.94 5.05
CA VAL A 162 -1.62 15.21 5.71
C VAL A 162 -0.17 15.25 6.17
N ASN A 163 0.32 14.19 6.80
CA ASN A 163 1.68 14.15 7.33
C ASN A 163 2.73 13.97 6.23
N MET A 164 2.43 13.20 5.19
CA MET A 164 3.29 13.06 4.01
C MET A 164 3.27 14.30 3.11
N LYS A 165 2.31 15.21 3.31
CA LYS A 165 2.06 16.40 2.48
C LYS A 165 1.87 16.04 1.00
N ALA A 166 1.27 14.88 0.75
CA ALA A 166 1.04 14.30 -0.56
C ALA A 166 -0.32 13.62 -0.57
N GLU A 167 -1.13 13.88 -1.61
CA GLU A 167 -2.41 13.22 -1.82
C GLU A 167 -2.17 11.95 -2.63
N ILE A 168 -2.75 10.81 -2.22
CA ILE A 168 -2.57 9.54 -2.91
C ILE A 168 -3.69 9.37 -3.94
N GLU A 169 -3.32 9.00 -5.17
CA GLU A 169 -4.25 8.85 -6.27
C GLU A 169 -5.33 7.80 -5.97
N GLU A 170 -6.60 8.20 -6.06
CA GLU A 170 -7.71 7.25 -6.08
C GLU A 170 -7.74 6.52 -7.43
N LYS A 171 -7.50 5.22 -7.40
CA LYS A 171 -7.64 4.37 -8.56
C LYS A 171 -9.03 3.74 -8.57
N VAL A 172 -9.57 3.58 -9.78
CA VAL A 172 -10.83 2.87 -10.02
C VAL A 172 -10.49 1.62 -10.80
N LEU A 173 -10.90 0.46 -10.30
CA LEU A 173 -10.73 -0.80 -11.00
C LEU A 173 -11.97 -1.06 -11.86
N GLU A 174 -11.79 -1.02 -13.17
CA GLU A 174 -12.86 -1.34 -14.11
C GLU A 174 -13.36 -2.78 -13.89
N GLY A 175 -14.67 -2.99 -13.93
CA GLY A 175 -15.28 -4.30 -13.68
C GLY A 175 -15.48 -4.67 -12.22
N PHE A 176 -14.90 -3.92 -11.27
CA PHE A 176 -15.18 -4.13 -9.85
C PHE A 176 -16.55 -3.55 -9.45
N VAL A 177 -17.43 -4.40 -8.93
CA VAL A 177 -18.71 -3.99 -8.35
C VAL A 177 -18.64 -4.19 -6.85
N ALA A 178 -18.47 -3.09 -6.10
CA ALA A 178 -18.56 -3.15 -4.65
C ALA A 178 -19.94 -3.66 -4.23
N SER A 179 -19.99 -4.57 -3.26
CA SER A 179 -21.27 -4.97 -2.69
C SER A 179 -21.95 -3.75 -2.08
N ALA A 180 -23.28 -3.70 -2.16
CA ALA A 180 -24.04 -2.57 -1.65
C ALA A 180 -23.74 -2.40 -0.14
N LEU A 181 -23.32 -1.20 0.25
CA LEU A 181 -23.26 -0.82 1.66
C LEU A 181 -24.61 -1.15 2.33
N PRO A 182 -24.67 -1.61 3.60
CA PRO A 182 -25.88 -1.39 4.38
C PRO A 182 -26.16 0.11 4.29
N SER A 183 -27.31 0.45 3.70
CA SER A 183 -27.62 1.82 3.31
C SER A 183 -27.38 2.77 4.48
N SER A 184 -26.27 3.51 4.44
CA SER A 184 -26.16 4.74 5.23
C SER A 184 -27.18 5.69 4.62
N LYS A 185 -28.38 5.72 5.22
CA LYS A 185 -29.41 6.66 4.84
C LYS A 185 -28.79 8.06 4.89
N ASN A 186 -28.88 8.76 3.77
CA ASN A 186 -28.56 10.17 3.55
C ASN A 186 -27.06 10.52 3.42
N LYS A 187 -26.50 10.29 2.23
CA LYS A 187 -25.70 11.32 1.57
C LYS A 187 -26.27 11.57 0.18
N ALA A 188 -26.95 12.70 0.04
CA ALA A 188 -27.42 13.22 -1.24
C ALA A 188 -26.29 13.18 -2.27
N LYS A 189 -26.62 12.83 -3.52
CA LYS A 189 -25.75 12.90 -4.70
C LYS A 189 -25.00 14.23 -4.70
N LYS A 190 -23.78 14.23 -4.19
CA LYS A 190 -22.89 15.36 -4.27
C LYS A 190 -22.12 15.17 -5.56
N ASP A 191 -22.45 16.00 -6.52
CA ASP A 191 -21.71 16.19 -7.77
C ASP A 191 -20.20 16.21 -7.44
N ARG A 192 -19.49 15.10 -7.74
CA ARG A 192 -18.07 14.87 -7.45
C ARG A 192 -17.22 15.65 -8.47
N ARG A 193 -17.45 16.95 -8.60
CA ARG A 193 -16.44 17.86 -9.17
C ARG A 193 -15.31 17.96 -8.15
N LYS A 194 -14.20 17.28 -8.48
CA LYS A 194 -12.90 17.22 -7.78
C LYS A 194 -12.66 18.43 -6.86
N LYS A 195 -12.99 18.27 -5.58
CA LYS A 195 -12.42 19.12 -4.54
C LYS A 195 -11.26 18.33 -3.94
N PRO A 196 -10.06 18.92 -3.80
CA PRO A 196 -8.96 18.28 -3.11
C PRO A 196 -9.44 17.80 -1.75
N ARG A 197 -9.12 16.56 -1.35
CA ARG A 197 -9.49 16.04 -0.03
C ARG A 197 -8.94 16.95 1.08
N HIS A 198 -7.81 17.60 0.80
CA HIS A 198 -7.14 18.57 1.67
C HIS A 198 -7.77 20.00 1.72
N LYS A 199 -9.09 20.18 1.60
CA LYS A 199 -9.68 21.54 1.78
C LYS A 199 -10.94 21.61 2.65
N LYS A 200 -10.69 21.70 3.97
CA LYS A 200 -11.37 22.52 5.01
C LYS A 200 -10.52 22.42 6.30
N SER A 201 -10.07 23.45 7.01
CA SER A 201 -10.53 24.84 7.16
C SER A 201 -9.39 25.84 7.42
N LYS A 202 -9.34 26.95 6.66
CA LYS A 202 -8.82 28.24 7.13
C LYS A 202 -9.89 29.30 6.89
N GLY A 203 -10.24 30.05 7.94
CA GLY A 203 -11.22 31.16 7.94
C GLY A 203 -11.87 31.31 9.33
N LYS A 204 -11.15 31.84 10.33
CA LYS A 204 -11.16 33.24 10.81
C LYS A 204 -12.48 33.67 11.49
N ARG A 205 -12.40 34.01 12.80
CA ARG A 205 -12.95 35.25 13.36
C ARG A 205 -11.98 35.76 14.43
N GLU A 206 -11.28 36.85 14.09
CA GLU A 206 -10.87 37.87 15.06
C GLU A 206 -12.11 38.69 15.43
N ASP A 207 -12.13 39.14 16.68
CA ASP A 207 -12.79 40.29 17.28
C ASP A 207 -14.31 40.46 17.14
N ASP A 208 -15.00 40.44 18.28
CA ASP A 208 -15.91 41.52 18.68
C ASP A 208 -16.16 41.49 20.20
N ALA A 209 -16.18 42.69 20.77
CA ALA A 209 -16.25 43.06 22.18
C ALA A 209 -17.47 42.51 22.97
N TYR A 210 -17.29 42.32 24.28
CA TYR A 210 -18.03 43.03 25.34
C TYR A 210 -17.37 42.82 26.71
#